data_AF-A0A519F5L8-F1
#
_entry.id   AF-A0A519F5L8-F1
#
_cell.length_a   1.000
_cell.length_b   1.000
_cell.length_c   1.000
_cell.angle_alpha   90.00
_cell.angle_beta   90.00
_cell.angle_gamma   90.00
#
_symmetry.space_group_name_H-M   'P 1'
#
loop_
_entity.id
_entity.type
_entity.pdbx_description
1 polymer ?
#
loop_
_entity_poly.entity_id
_entity_poly.type
_entity_poly.pdbx_seq_one_letter_code
_entity_poly.pdbx_strand_id
1 'polypeptide(L)'
;RWTANKIGMAGFTPNQINDRDTNIAIGTAYLKLALDDFDGSMPLAAAAYNAGPGRPRNWRNGPVVEAAIWAENVPFSETRDYVKKVLANTTNYAAIITGQPQSLKARLGTIGPRDARIPEVNKDLP
;
A
#
# COMPACT_ATOMS: atom_id res chain seq x y z
N ARG A 1 -10.28 -13.89 3.19
CA ARG A 1 -10.79 -14.42 4.49
C ARG A 1 -10.42 -13.51 5.65
N TRP A 2 -9.12 -13.29 5.93
CA TRP A 2 -8.69 -12.42 7.04
C TRP A 2 -9.30 -11.01 6.96
N THR A 3 -9.18 -10.33 5.81
CA THR A 3 -9.73 -8.97 5.64
C THR A 3 -11.24 -8.94 5.80
N ALA A 4 -11.96 -9.92 5.24
CA ALA A 4 -13.41 -10.06 5.38
C ALA A 4 -13.83 -10.15 6.87
N ASN A 5 -13.11 -10.95 7.67
CA ASN A 5 -13.35 -11.01 9.11
C ASN A 5 -13.05 -9.67 9.79
N LYS A 6 -11.95 -9.00 9.41
CA LYS A 6 -11.54 -7.73 10.02
C LYS A 6 -12.55 -6.60 9.79
N ILE A 7 -13.25 -6.62 8.65
CA ILE A 7 -14.30 -5.64 8.32
C ILE A 7 -15.72 -6.08 8.70
N GLY A 8 -15.87 -7.21 9.40
CA GLY A 8 -17.18 -7.68 9.86
C GLY A 8 -18.07 -8.28 8.76
N MET A 9 -17.50 -8.72 7.64
CA MET A 9 -18.24 -9.38 6.56
C MET A 9 -18.58 -10.82 6.95
N ALA A 10 -19.75 -10.99 7.58
CA ALA A 10 -20.25 -12.29 8.02
C ALA A 10 -20.56 -13.21 6.82
N GLY A 11 -20.30 -14.52 6.99
CA GLY A 11 -20.62 -15.52 5.98
C GLY A 11 -19.76 -15.50 4.71
N PHE A 12 -18.63 -14.78 4.72
CA PHE A 12 -17.72 -14.76 3.57
C PHE A 12 -17.19 -16.17 3.25
N THR A 13 -17.40 -16.60 2.01
CA THR A 13 -16.81 -17.80 1.41
C THR A 13 -15.83 -17.40 0.31
N PRO A 14 -14.74 -18.15 0.08
CA PRO A 14 -13.72 -17.80 -0.91
C PRO A 14 -14.27 -17.49 -2.30
N ASN A 15 -15.31 -18.20 -2.75
CA ASN A 15 -15.87 -18.02 -4.10
C ASN A 15 -16.49 -16.63 -4.31
N GLN A 16 -16.94 -15.96 -3.23
CA GLN A 16 -17.47 -14.60 -3.31
C GLN A 16 -16.39 -13.57 -3.67
N ILE A 17 -15.10 -13.91 -3.63
CA ILE A 17 -14.04 -13.00 -4.11
C ILE A 17 -14.14 -12.71 -5.61
N ASN A 18 -14.87 -13.54 -6.36
CA ASN A 18 -15.13 -13.36 -7.78
C ASN A 18 -16.33 -12.45 -8.05
N ASP A 19 -17.15 -12.15 -7.03
CA ASP A 19 -18.16 -11.10 -7.13
C ASP A 19 -17.48 -9.73 -7.11
N ARG A 20 -17.87 -8.87 -8.04
CA ARG A 20 -17.19 -7.58 -8.28
C ARG A 20 -17.21 -6.69 -7.04
N ASP A 21 -18.39 -6.54 -6.43
CA ASP A 21 -18.57 -5.58 -5.34
C ASP A 21 -17.89 -6.10 -4.06
N THR A 22 -17.96 -7.41 -3.83
CA THR A 22 -17.20 -8.09 -2.77
C THR A 22 -15.68 -7.96 -2.96
N ASN A 23 -15.19 -8.13 -4.19
CA ASN A 23 -13.77 -7.99 -4.52
C ASN A 23 -13.26 -6.57 -4.21
N ILE A 24 -14.00 -5.56 -4.68
CA ILE A 24 -13.67 -4.15 -4.45
C ILE A 24 -13.70 -3.83 -2.95
N ALA A 25 -14.73 -4.27 -2.22
CA ALA A 25 -14.84 -4.03 -0.79
C ALA A 25 -13.66 -4.63 0.00
N ILE A 26 -13.31 -5.89 -0.28
CA ILE A 26 -12.19 -6.57 0.38
C ILE A 26 -10.85 -5.94 -0.01
N GLY A 27 -10.64 -5.67 -1.30
CA GLY A 27 -9.39 -5.10 -1.80
C GLY A 27 -9.12 -3.69 -1.25
N THR A 28 -10.11 -2.81 -1.29
CA THR A 28 -10.00 -1.45 -0.75
C THR A 28 -9.84 -1.44 0.78
N ALA A 29 -10.52 -2.34 1.49
CA ALA A 29 -10.33 -2.51 2.92
C ALA A 29 -8.89 -2.95 3.25
N TYR A 30 -8.35 -3.94 2.53
CA TYR A 30 -6.97 -4.38 2.74
C TYR A 30 -5.97 -3.26 2.42
N LEU A 31 -6.19 -2.51 1.33
CA LEU A 31 -5.36 -1.36 0.98
C LEU A 31 -5.37 -0.29 2.08
N LYS A 32 -6.53 0.01 2.67
CA LYS A 32 -6.63 0.97 3.80
C LYS A 32 -5.85 0.48 5.01
N LEU A 33 -5.98 -0.79 5.37
CA LEU A 33 -5.25 -1.38 6.50
C LEU A 33 -3.74 -1.33 6.27
N ALA A 34 -3.27 -1.61 5.05
CA ALA A 34 -1.87 -1.46 4.69
C ALA A 34 -1.42 0.01 4.77
N LEU A 35 -2.21 0.94 4.23
CA LEU A 35 -1.88 2.37 4.26
C LEU A 35 -1.74 2.89 5.69
N ASP A 36 -2.61 2.47 6.60
CA ASP A 36 -2.56 2.83 8.02
C ASP A 36 -1.34 2.22 8.71
N ASP A 37 -0.99 0.97 8.42
CA ASP A 37 0.20 0.30 8.97
C ASP A 37 1.51 1.03 8.60
N PHE A 38 1.52 1.68 7.43
CA PHE A 38 2.65 2.44 6.91
C PHE A 38 2.51 3.96 7.07
N ASP A 39 1.65 4.43 7.99
CA ASP A 39 1.52 5.84 8.34
C ASP A 39 1.24 6.75 7.12
N GLY A 40 0.37 6.28 6.23
CA GLY A 40 0.00 7.02 5.01
C GLY A 40 1.02 6.93 3.87
N SER A 41 2.13 6.20 4.03
CA SER A 41 3.13 6.02 2.97
C SER A 41 2.59 5.17 1.81
N MET A 42 2.13 5.83 0.74
CA MET A 42 1.59 5.17 -0.44
C MET A 42 2.58 4.17 -1.10
N PRO A 43 3.89 4.44 -1.22
CA PRO A 43 4.81 3.49 -1.83
C PRO A 43 4.99 2.21 -1.00
N LEU A 44 5.07 2.34 0.34
CA LEU A 44 5.16 1.18 1.24
C LEU A 44 3.85 0.39 1.23
N ALA A 45 2.70 1.06 1.22
CA ALA A 45 1.39 0.42 1.13
C ALA A 45 1.20 -0.33 -0.20
N ALA A 46 1.62 0.25 -1.32
CA ALA A 46 1.58 -0.41 -2.63
C ALA A 46 2.50 -1.65 -2.66
N ALA A 47 3.71 -1.55 -2.09
CA ALA A 47 4.61 -2.69 -1.97
C ALA A 47 4.02 -3.80 -1.07
N ALA A 48 3.35 -3.42 0.02
CA ALA A 48 2.71 -4.36 0.93
C ALA A 48 1.53 -5.07 0.26
N TYR A 49 0.75 -4.35 -0.55
CA TYR A 49 -0.36 -4.92 -1.30
C TYR A 49 0.09 -6.02 -2.27
N ASN A 50 1.23 -5.83 -2.94
CA ASN A 50 1.75 -6.80 -3.91
C ASN A 50 2.61 -7.91 -3.27
N ALA A 51 3.44 -7.59 -2.28
CA ALA A 51 4.46 -8.50 -1.76
C ALA A 51 4.19 -9.00 -0.33
N GLY A 52 3.13 -8.51 0.32
CA GLY A 52 2.86 -8.71 1.74
C GLY A 52 3.61 -7.69 2.62
N PRO A 53 3.07 -7.31 3.79
CA PRO A 53 3.55 -6.17 4.60
C PRO A 53 4.92 -6.41 5.26
N GLY A 54 5.28 -7.66 5.53
CA GLY A 54 6.58 -7.99 6.14
C GLY A 54 7.78 -7.51 5.31
N ARG A 55 7.65 -7.54 3.98
CA ARG A 55 8.72 -7.15 3.06
C ARG A 55 9.03 -5.64 3.09
N PRO A 56 8.09 -4.72 2.81
CA PRO A 56 8.37 -3.30 2.90
C PRO A 56 8.71 -2.84 4.31
N ARG A 57 8.24 -3.52 5.38
CA ARG A 57 8.74 -3.30 6.75
C ARG A 57 10.24 -3.56 6.89
N ASN A 58 10.77 -4.54 6.16
CA ASN A 58 12.20 -4.85 6.15
C ASN A 58 12.97 -3.95 5.16
N TRP A 59 12.43 -3.74 3.96
CA TRP A 59 13.10 -2.97 2.89
C TRP A 59 13.22 -1.47 3.18
N ARG A 60 12.45 -0.93 4.15
CA ARG A 60 12.61 0.45 4.61
C ARG A 60 13.76 0.66 5.60
N ASN A 61 14.37 -0.41 6.11
CA ASN A 61 15.46 -0.32 7.08
C ASN A 61 16.76 0.03 6.36
N GLY A 62 17.07 1.32 6.27
CA GLY A 62 18.24 1.88 5.60
C GLY A 62 18.35 3.38 5.86
N PRO A 63 19.11 4.15 5.06
CA PRO A 63 19.06 5.61 5.14
C PRO A 63 17.69 6.14 4.74
N VAL A 64 17.35 7.34 5.21
CA VAL A 64 16.17 8.06 4.72
C VAL A 64 16.46 8.56 3.31
N VAL A 65 15.66 8.14 2.34
CA VAL A 65 15.81 8.49 0.91
C VAL A 65 14.50 8.98 0.32
N GLU A 66 14.55 9.69 -0.81
CA GLU A 66 13.33 9.98 -1.58
C GLU A 66 12.62 8.67 -1.95
N ALA A 67 11.29 8.63 -1.86
CA ALA A 67 10.57 7.38 -2.07
C ALA A 67 10.67 6.85 -3.52
N ALA A 68 10.96 7.72 -4.49
CA ALA A 68 11.29 7.30 -5.86
C ALA A 68 12.58 6.46 -5.89
N ILE A 69 13.62 6.89 -5.16
CA ILE A 69 14.88 6.14 -5.03
C ILE A 69 14.61 4.81 -4.34
N TRP A 70 13.85 4.83 -3.24
CA TRP A 70 13.47 3.59 -2.56
C TRP A 70 12.72 2.61 -3.48
N ALA A 71 11.74 3.11 -4.26
CA ALA A 71 10.96 2.28 -5.17
C ALA A 71 11.84 1.59 -6.23
N GLU A 72 12.84 2.29 -6.79
CA GLU A 72 13.78 1.70 -7.74
C GLU A 72 14.73 0.66 -7.12
N ASN A 73 14.87 0.65 -5.79
CA ASN A 73 15.68 -0.31 -5.05
C ASN A 73 14.86 -1.44 -4.40
N VAL A 74 13.54 -1.51 -4.64
CA VAL A 74 12.73 -2.64 -4.21
C VAL A 74 13.30 -3.94 -4.84
N PRO A 75 13.68 -4.95 -4.03
CA PRO A 75 14.43 -6.11 -4.54
C PRO A 75 13.67 -6.95 -5.56
N PHE A 76 12.35 -6.97 -5.44
CA PHE A 76 11.49 -7.74 -6.32
C PHE A 76 11.15 -6.90 -7.56
N SER A 77 11.59 -7.34 -8.74
CA SER A 77 11.35 -6.62 -10.00
C SER A 77 9.85 -6.38 -10.24
N GLU A 78 9.02 -7.41 -10.02
CA GLU A 78 7.57 -7.30 -10.11
C GLU A 78 7.02 -6.22 -9.17
N THR A 79 7.39 -6.27 -7.89
CA THR A 79 6.92 -5.31 -6.89
C THR A 79 7.43 -3.90 -7.16
N ARG A 80 8.68 -3.75 -7.61
CA ARG A 80 9.26 -2.47 -8.04
C ARG A 80 8.44 -1.86 -9.17
N ASP A 81 8.15 -2.62 -10.21
CA ASP A 81 7.34 -2.13 -11.33
C ASP A 81 5.90 -1.86 -10.92
N TYR A 82 5.34 -2.69 -10.04
CA TYR A 82 4.01 -2.52 -9.49
C TYR A 82 3.89 -1.19 -8.73
N VAL A 83 4.79 -0.92 -7.80
CA VAL A 83 4.82 0.33 -7.00
C VAL A 83 4.88 1.55 -7.92
N LYS A 84 5.78 1.54 -8.91
CA LYS A 84 5.92 2.65 -9.87
C LYS A 84 4.64 2.89 -10.67
N LYS A 85 4.02 1.83 -11.20
CA LYS A 85 2.78 1.91 -11.96
C LYS A 85 1.61 2.41 -11.11
N VAL A 86 1.44 1.90 -9.89
CA VAL A 86 0.36 2.32 -8.99
C VAL A 86 0.46 3.78 -8.62
N LEU A 87 1.66 4.30 -8.33
CA LEU A 87 1.85 5.70 -7.91
C LEU A 87 1.69 6.68 -9.09
N ALA A 88 2.16 6.30 -10.27
CA ALA A 88 1.91 7.05 -11.51
C ALA A 88 0.40 7.10 -11.81
N ASN A 89 -0.28 5.95 -11.78
CA ASN A 89 -1.72 5.88 -12.02
C ASN A 89 -2.52 6.66 -10.98
N THR A 90 -2.16 6.56 -9.70
CA THR A 90 -2.80 7.34 -8.62
C THR A 90 -2.72 8.84 -8.90
N THR A 91 -1.57 9.32 -9.38
CA THR A 91 -1.38 10.74 -9.73
C THR A 91 -2.26 11.15 -10.90
N ASN A 92 -2.34 10.32 -11.95
CA ASN A 92 -3.19 10.57 -13.11
C ASN A 92 -4.69 10.56 -12.75
N TYR A 93 -5.14 9.54 -12.01
CA TYR A 93 -6.54 9.45 -11.59
C TYR A 93 -6.93 10.59 -10.65
N ALA A 94 -6.05 11.01 -9.74
CA ALA A 94 -6.31 12.16 -8.89
C ALA A 94 -6.50 13.45 -9.72
N ALA A 95 -5.75 13.64 -10.79
CA ALA A 95 -5.92 14.79 -11.68
C ALA A 95 -7.27 14.76 -12.39
N ILE A 96 -7.70 13.59 -12.88
CA ILE A 96 -9.00 13.40 -13.54
C ILE A 96 -10.15 13.64 -12.55
N ILE A 97 -10.08 13.06 -11.35
CA ILE A 97 -11.15 13.14 -10.35
C ILE A 97 -11.31 14.55 -9.78
N THR A 98 -10.19 15.24 -9.52
CA THR A 98 -10.23 16.56 -8.89
C THR A 98 -10.29 17.71 -9.90
N GLY A 99 -9.95 17.46 -11.16
CA GLY A 99 -9.75 18.51 -12.17
C GLY A 99 -8.55 19.41 -11.88
N GLN A 100 -7.64 19.02 -10.98
CA GLN A 100 -6.50 19.83 -10.54
C GLN A 100 -5.16 19.16 -10.83
N PRO A 101 -4.10 19.92 -11.16
CA PRO A 101 -2.75 19.39 -11.31
C PRO A 101 -2.29 18.62 -10.06
N GLN A 102 -1.60 17.50 -10.26
CA GLN A 102 -1.09 16.64 -9.19
C GLN A 102 0.42 16.50 -9.29
N SER A 103 1.13 16.61 -8.16
CA SER A 103 2.57 16.37 -8.10
C SER A 103 2.85 14.96 -7.57
N LEU A 104 3.43 14.11 -8.42
CA LEU A 104 3.90 12.79 -7.99
C LEU A 104 4.97 12.94 -6.90
N LYS A 105 5.95 13.85 -7.07
CA LYS A 105 7.00 14.06 -6.07
C LYS A 105 6.43 14.43 -4.70
N ALA A 106 5.41 15.30 -4.65
CA ALA A 106 4.78 15.70 -3.40
C ALA A 106 4.04 14.53 -2.70
N ARG A 107 3.52 13.57 -3.47
CA ARG A 107 2.84 12.37 -2.96
C ARG A 107 3.81 11.30 -2.44
N LEU A 108 5.02 11.26 -2.99
CA LEU A 108 6.00 10.22 -2.71
C LEU A 108 6.66 10.38 -1.34
N GLY A 109 7.01 11.61 -0.94
CA GLY A 109 7.72 11.85 0.31
C GLY A 109 9.06 11.11 0.39
N THR A 110 9.45 10.74 1.61
CA THR A 110 10.67 9.98 1.90
C THR A 110 10.36 8.66 2.57
N ILE A 111 11.28 7.70 2.42
CA ILE A 111 11.22 6.40 3.09
C ILE A 111 12.52 6.18 3.85
N GLY A 112 12.39 5.71 5.08
CA GLY A 112 13.48 5.29 5.94
C GLY A 112 12.96 4.42 7.08
N PRO A 113 13.78 4.15 8.09
CA PRO A 113 13.41 3.32 9.22
C PRO A 113 12.14 3.87 9.89
N ARG A 114 11.35 2.96 10.44
CA ARG A 114 10.12 3.35 11.14
C ARG A 114 10.46 4.18 12.37
N ASP A 115 9.74 5.27 12.58
CA ASP A 115 9.86 6.07 13.80
C ASP A 115 9.33 5.25 14.99
N ALA A 116 10.18 5.05 15.99
CA ALA A 116 9.86 4.27 17.19
C ALA A 116 8.73 4.89 18.04
N ARG A 117 8.39 6.17 17.81
CA ARG A 117 7.28 6.86 18.48
C ARG A 117 5.91 6.50 17.91
N ILE A 118 5.85 5.89 16.72
CA ILE A 118 4.60 5.47 16.07
C ILE A 118 4.12 4.15 16.72
N PRO A 119 2.83 4.03 17.10
CA PRO A 119 2.27 2.81 17.73
C PRO A 119 2.49 1.56 16.90
N GLU A 120 2.96 0.45 17.49
CA GLU A 120 3.42 -0.77 16.80
C GLU A 120 2.58 -1.16 15.56
N VAL A 121 3.28 -1.61 14.51
CA VAL A 121 2.65 -2.18 13.30
C VAL A 121 1.65 -3.27 13.67
N ASN A 122 0.55 -3.34 12.92
CA ASN A 122 -0.41 -4.43 13.02
C ASN A 122 0.27 -5.73 12.55
N LYS A 123 0.74 -6.53 13.51
CA LYS A 123 1.41 -7.81 13.27
C LYS A 123 0.48 -8.86 12.64
N ASP A 124 -0.84 -8.64 12.72
CA ASP A 124 -1.84 -9.54 12.16
C ASP A 124 -2.13 -9.27 10.68
N LEU A 125 -1.58 -8.20 10.09
CA LEU A 125 -1.76 -7.94 8.66
C LEU A 125 -1.10 -9.09 7.87
N PRO A 126 -1.87 -9.88 7.10
CA PRO A 126 -1.36 -11.03 6.36
C PRO A 126 -0.45 -10.61 5.21
#